data_AF-A0A2E6ELV1-F1
#
_entry.id   AF-A0A2E6ELV1-F1
#
_cell.length_a   1.000
_cell.length_b   1.000
_cell.length_c   1.000
_cell.angle_alpha   90.00
_cell.angle_beta   90.00
_cell.angle_gamma   90.00
#
_symmetry.space_group_name_H-M   'P 1'
#
loop_
_entity.id
_entity.type
_entity.pdbx_description
1 polymer ?
#
loop_
_entity_poly.entity_id
_entity_poly.type
_entity_poly.pdbx_seq_one_letter_code
_entity_poly.pdbx_strand_id
1 'polypeptide(L)'
;MTDDDDDDDSAGDDDDSAGDDDDSAVDEDADGDGVSSGEDCDDDDVLLGALALDEDCDQVLNEADNCPNDANPNQEDSDEDLWGDACDPFEDLTAFTMNAGADPTDPTSHDCISSDLCLTRAAGTAGGFYNPLDESDYSAGSSPAGAQWSNGYAGQTLSPGAWSDAVPESSTAPYRPLFLQVDAGPSFNVLITSWPAHENASGFAYVRSQVTSFTKPGFADPTEPANQDCITPDVCITRGNNQGIYNAVSQSSFSGDGPAGTEWAPQATAQAQPSDYGPWRTAVGNNPGSAVGQPLSLHILGTDLYYDVVFTQFAGGNSGGAFSYQRARALVPGCSDPGASNYDPRVTANDGWCGDWTLFDKDSYADPTLPQNQDCISPTVCITRSDNGGPFNALDESEFSPSVSPSGTLWSEGLTAAQSPSDYSSWRQAVNNNGGPRNAVGVPYSVQVPAAGLHFDVVVLRFGGGSSGGSLRYVRREPRCSIDYTSNALSDDSDCDGIIDPASR
;
A
#
# COMPACT_ATOMS: atom_id res chain seq x y z
N MET A 1 46.11 55.61 12.86
CA MET A 1 45.92 54.78 11.66
C MET A 1 45.48 53.49 12.27
N THR A 2 44.19 53.47 12.57
CA THR A 2 43.42 52.26 12.85
C THR A 2 43.47 51.46 11.56
N ASP A 3 43.82 50.18 11.65
CA ASP A 3 43.45 49.25 10.59
C ASP A 3 41.94 49.13 10.76
N ASP A 4 41.23 49.62 9.75
CA ASP A 4 39.79 49.47 9.58
C ASP A 4 39.68 48.25 8.64
N ASP A 5 39.55 47.07 9.26
CA ASP A 5 39.36 45.73 8.69
C ASP A 5 38.45 45.04 9.73
N ASP A 6 37.14 45.19 9.54
CA ASP A 6 36.13 44.87 10.55
C ASP A 6 35.84 43.35 10.65
N ASP A 7 36.29 42.53 9.68
CA ASP A 7 36.12 41.07 9.64
C ASP A 7 37.44 40.23 9.62
N ASP A 8 38.62 40.86 9.66
CA ASP A 8 39.94 40.23 9.85
C ASP A 8 40.31 39.22 8.74
N ASP A 9 39.90 39.52 7.50
CA ASP A 9 40.17 38.70 6.31
C ASP A 9 41.43 39.16 5.52
N SER A 10 42.06 40.25 5.96
CA SER A 10 43.26 40.88 5.38
C SER A 10 43.05 41.65 4.07
N ALA A 11 41.82 41.86 3.62
CA ALA A 11 41.44 42.95 2.72
C ALA A 11 41.30 44.26 3.53
N GLY A 12 41.06 45.37 2.86
CA GLY A 12 40.80 46.63 3.58
C GLY A 12 39.56 47.27 2.96
N ASP A 13 38.73 47.89 3.81
CA ASP A 13 37.37 48.38 3.53
C ASP A 13 37.19 49.17 2.21
N ASP A 14 38.26 49.71 1.65
CA ASP A 14 38.27 50.47 0.39
C ASP A 14 38.14 49.57 -0.88
N ASP A 15 38.47 48.27 -0.77
CA ASP A 15 38.37 47.26 -1.83
C ASP A 15 37.26 46.21 -1.55
N ASP A 16 36.54 46.32 -0.43
CA ASP A 16 35.42 45.43 -0.08
C ASP A 16 34.11 45.83 -0.73
N SER A 17 33.61 44.93 -1.57
CA SER A 17 32.33 45.06 -2.27
C SER A 17 31.18 44.36 -1.53
N ALA A 18 31.49 43.60 -0.48
CA ALA A 18 30.53 42.93 0.38
C ALA A 18 30.40 43.73 1.68
N GLY A 19 29.19 44.13 2.04
CA GLY A 19 28.93 44.73 3.33
C GLY A 19 28.65 43.65 4.36
N ASP A 20 29.47 43.60 5.40
CA ASP A 20 29.15 43.25 6.80
C ASP A 20 28.52 41.88 7.14
N ASP A 21 28.42 40.93 6.21
CA ASP A 21 27.85 39.59 6.50
C ASP A 21 28.88 38.47 6.27
N ASP A 22 29.32 37.91 7.39
CA ASP A 22 29.96 36.60 7.56
C ASP A 22 29.27 35.53 6.70
N ASP A 23 29.93 35.07 5.64
CA ASP A 23 29.66 33.74 5.09
C ASP A 23 30.93 33.02 4.65
N SER A 24 31.37 32.12 5.53
CA SER A 24 32.29 31.04 5.19
C SER A 24 31.52 29.79 4.73
N ALA A 25 30.53 30.00 3.86
CA ALA A 25 29.86 28.99 3.08
C ALA A 25 30.29 29.07 1.61
N VAL A 26 30.11 27.95 0.93
CA VAL A 26 30.46 27.72 -0.48
C VAL A 26 29.79 28.78 -1.36
N ASP A 27 30.53 29.32 -2.32
CA ASP A 27 30.12 30.34 -3.32
C ASP A 27 28.62 30.28 -3.72
N GLU A 28 27.81 31.20 -3.19
CA GLU A 28 26.34 31.26 -3.38
C GLU A 28 25.87 32.17 -4.54
N ASP A 29 26.78 32.57 -5.45
CA ASP A 29 26.47 33.31 -6.71
C ASP A 29 27.57 33.02 -7.75
N ALA A 30 27.72 31.75 -8.13
CA ALA A 30 28.84 31.29 -8.96
C ALA A 30 28.85 31.89 -10.39
N ASP A 31 27.74 32.43 -10.87
CA ASP A 31 27.62 33.06 -12.19
C ASP A 31 27.56 34.61 -12.17
N GLY A 32 27.38 35.21 -11.00
CA GLY A 32 27.51 36.65 -10.76
C GLY A 32 26.35 37.49 -11.30
N ASP A 33 25.14 36.93 -11.34
CA ASP A 33 23.94 37.60 -11.85
C ASP A 33 23.22 38.46 -10.78
N GLY A 34 23.62 38.30 -9.51
CA GLY A 34 23.13 39.08 -8.38
C GLY A 34 21.85 38.53 -7.74
N VAL A 35 21.52 37.26 -7.98
CA VAL A 35 20.46 36.52 -7.28
C VAL A 35 21.09 35.47 -6.37
N SER A 36 20.98 35.66 -5.05
CA SER A 36 21.35 34.66 -4.05
C SER A 36 20.16 33.73 -3.81
N SER A 37 20.27 32.44 -4.12
CA SER A 37 19.25 31.46 -3.75
C SER A 37 19.85 30.10 -3.50
N GLY A 38 19.50 29.49 -2.36
CA GLY A 38 19.60 28.04 -2.14
C GLY A 38 18.62 27.24 -3.02
N GLU A 39 18.64 27.50 -4.33
CA GLU A 39 17.85 26.88 -5.41
C GLU A 39 18.73 26.73 -6.68
N ASP A 40 20.00 26.35 -6.54
CA ASP A 40 20.91 26.02 -7.66
C ASP A 40 21.24 24.52 -7.67
N CYS A 41 20.26 23.69 -8.02
CA CYS A 41 20.56 22.37 -8.61
C CYS A 41 19.92 22.19 -10.00
N ASP A 42 19.15 23.20 -10.40
CA ASP A 42 18.33 23.27 -11.59
C ASP A 42 18.63 24.55 -12.39
N ASP A 43 19.91 24.82 -12.68
CA ASP A 43 20.24 25.63 -13.86
C ASP A 43 20.60 24.74 -15.07
N ASP A 44 20.00 25.13 -16.18
CA ASP A 44 20.15 24.66 -17.55
C ASP A 44 21.56 25.05 -18.09
N ASP A 45 22.61 24.95 -17.26
CA ASP A 45 23.98 25.25 -17.64
C ASP A 45 24.60 24.06 -18.38
N VAL A 46 24.76 24.25 -19.68
CA VAL A 46 25.41 23.31 -20.61
C VAL A 46 26.90 23.06 -20.23
N LEU A 47 27.45 23.73 -19.20
CA LEU A 47 28.79 23.53 -18.66
C LEU A 47 28.90 22.67 -17.38
N LEU A 48 27.82 22.38 -16.64
CA LEU A 48 27.85 21.59 -15.40
C LEU A 48 27.34 20.16 -15.62
N GLY A 49 28.24 19.26 -16.03
CA GLY A 49 27.92 17.87 -16.40
C GLY A 49 26.92 17.11 -15.50
N ALA A 50 27.40 16.43 -14.46
CA ALA A 50 26.60 15.46 -13.69
C ALA A 50 25.77 16.05 -12.55
N LEU A 51 25.84 17.37 -12.29
CA LEU A 51 25.14 18.03 -11.18
C LEU A 51 23.76 18.55 -11.58
N ALA A 52 23.46 18.70 -12.87
CA ALA A 52 22.13 19.07 -13.38
C ALA A 52 21.11 17.88 -13.36
N LEU A 53 21.36 16.85 -12.56
CA LEU A 53 20.57 15.62 -12.44
C LEU A 53 20.34 15.25 -10.97
N ASP A 54 20.42 16.21 -10.06
CA ASP A 54 20.19 16.11 -8.62
C ASP A 54 19.10 17.15 -8.31
N GLU A 55 17.84 16.72 -8.31
CA GLU A 55 16.65 17.60 -8.30
C GLU A 55 16.40 18.23 -6.93
N ASP A 56 16.93 17.66 -5.85
CA ASP A 56 16.66 18.08 -4.47
C ASP A 56 17.91 18.54 -3.69
N CYS A 57 19.06 18.56 -4.36
CA CYS A 57 20.33 19.09 -3.87
C CYS A 57 20.99 18.29 -2.74
N ASP A 58 20.74 16.99 -2.66
CA ASP A 58 21.21 16.16 -1.55
C ASP A 58 22.58 15.47 -1.80
N GLN A 59 23.16 15.70 -2.99
CA GLN A 59 24.42 15.12 -3.49
C GLN A 59 24.30 13.68 -4.00
N VAL A 60 23.07 13.20 -4.22
CA VAL A 60 22.73 11.95 -4.90
C VAL A 60 22.02 12.28 -6.21
N LEU A 61 22.39 11.58 -7.29
CA LEU A 61 21.79 11.84 -8.59
C LEU A 61 20.43 11.15 -8.68
N ASN A 62 19.44 11.76 -9.34
CA ASN A 62 18.06 11.26 -9.51
C ASN A 62 17.99 9.80 -9.99
N GLU A 63 18.95 9.33 -10.80
CA GLU A 63 18.99 7.92 -11.27
C GLU A 63 19.36 6.92 -10.18
N ALA A 64 19.99 7.38 -9.10
CA ALA A 64 20.48 6.61 -7.96
C ALA A 64 19.88 7.06 -6.62
N ASP A 65 18.99 8.06 -6.66
CA ASP A 65 18.32 8.66 -5.52
C ASP A 65 16.98 7.97 -5.28
N ASN A 66 16.78 7.43 -4.08
CA ASN A 66 15.52 6.82 -3.66
C ASN A 66 14.45 7.85 -3.24
N CYS A 67 14.79 9.15 -3.22
CA CYS A 67 13.88 10.28 -3.03
C CYS A 67 14.24 11.49 -3.92
N PRO A 68 14.08 11.42 -5.25
CA PRO A 68 14.55 12.45 -6.20
C PRO A 68 14.03 13.89 -6.01
N ASN A 69 13.15 14.15 -5.05
CA ASN A 69 12.55 15.45 -4.79
C ASN A 69 12.62 15.86 -3.30
N ASP A 70 13.19 15.02 -2.43
CA ASP A 70 13.18 15.21 -0.97
C ASP A 70 14.54 14.85 -0.37
N ALA A 71 15.37 15.87 -0.13
CA ALA A 71 16.78 15.69 0.18
C ALA A 71 17.07 14.69 1.30
N ASN A 72 17.79 13.61 0.98
CA ASN A 72 18.12 12.54 1.89
C ASN A 72 19.52 11.93 1.63
N PRO A 73 20.62 12.66 1.94
CA PRO A 73 21.99 12.31 1.50
C PRO A 73 22.51 10.93 1.95
N ASN A 74 21.86 10.33 2.95
CA ASN A 74 22.21 9.01 3.50
C ASN A 74 21.45 7.86 2.82
N GLN A 75 20.44 8.15 1.99
CA GLN A 75 19.64 7.19 1.22
C GLN A 75 19.10 6.06 2.13
N GLU A 76 18.60 6.44 3.32
CA GLU A 76 17.98 5.51 4.25
C GLU A 76 16.68 4.97 3.63
N ASP A 77 16.48 3.65 3.70
CA ASP A 77 15.33 2.90 3.20
C ASP A 77 15.08 1.78 4.21
N SER A 78 14.22 2.06 5.18
CA SER A 78 14.03 1.25 6.40
C SER A 78 13.21 -0.02 6.15
N ASP A 79 12.37 -0.05 5.12
CA ASP A 79 11.51 -1.19 4.78
C ASP A 79 11.89 -1.91 3.47
N GLU A 80 12.95 -1.45 2.81
CA GLU A 80 13.62 -2.02 1.63
C GLU A 80 12.72 -2.07 0.38
N ASP A 81 11.83 -1.10 0.22
CA ASP A 81 10.87 -1.03 -0.89
C ASP A 81 11.34 -0.16 -2.08
N LEU A 82 12.55 0.42 -1.96
CA LEU A 82 13.21 1.32 -2.91
C LEU A 82 12.75 2.79 -2.88
N TRP A 83 11.81 3.16 -2.00
CA TRP A 83 11.52 4.56 -1.68
C TRP A 83 12.26 4.93 -0.39
N GLY A 84 12.97 6.06 -0.39
CA GLY A 84 13.72 6.46 0.80
C GLY A 84 12.82 6.97 1.92
N ASP A 85 13.28 6.84 3.16
CA ASP A 85 12.53 7.24 4.37
C ASP A 85 12.08 8.73 4.32
N ALA A 86 12.76 9.58 3.54
CA ALA A 86 12.43 10.99 3.40
C ALA A 86 11.16 11.27 2.57
N CYS A 87 10.89 10.41 1.58
CA CYS A 87 9.79 10.58 0.62
C CYS A 87 8.80 9.42 0.63
N ASP A 88 9.14 8.30 1.29
CA ASP A 88 8.25 7.16 1.41
C ASP A 88 7.15 7.48 2.43
N PRO A 89 5.91 7.70 1.98
CA PRO A 89 4.83 7.89 2.92
C PRO A 89 4.54 6.58 3.68
N PHE A 90 5.13 5.43 3.34
CA PHE A 90 4.94 4.11 3.91
C PHE A 90 6.08 3.53 4.75
N GLU A 91 7.08 4.33 5.17
CA GLU A 91 8.27 3.90 5.95
C GLU A 91 7.98 2.93 7.13
N ASP A 92 6.80 3.08 7.74
CA ASP A 92 6.33 2.27 8.87
C ASP A 92 5.72 0.90 8.47
N LEU A 93 5.64 0.54 7.18
CA LEU A 93 4.87 -0.58 6.62
C LEU A 93 5.67 -1.54 5.73
N THR A 94 6.11 -2.66 6.31
CA THR A 94 6.73 -3.72 5.49
C THR A 94 5.67 -4.64 4.84
N ALA A 95 5.72 -4.81 3.52
CA ALA A 95 4.94 -5.80 2.79
C ALA A 95 5.74 -7.07 2.47
N PHE A 96 5.12 -8.25 2.61
CA PHE A 96 5.75 -9.51 2.23
C PHE A 96 4.81 -10.39 1.41
N THR A 97 5.34 -10.99 0.34
CA THR A 97 4.63 -11.95 -0.51
C THR A 97 5.47 -13.19 -0.78
N MET A 98 4.92 -14.35 -0.41
CA MET A 98 5.38 -15.65 -0.85
C MET A 98 4.47 -16.17 -1.95
N ASN A 99 5.02 -16.44 -3.14
CA ASN A 99 4.27 -16.93 -4.28
C ASN A 99 3.71 -18.35 -4.05
N ALA A 100 2.55 -18.64 -4.64
CA ALA A 100 1.95 -19.98 -4.53
C ALA A 100 2.86 -21.06 -5.14
N GLY A 101 3.24 -22.05 -4.34
CA GLY A 101 4.12 -23.13 -4.76
C GLY A 101 5.61 -22.83 -4.55
N ALA A 102 5.96 -21.68 -3.98
CA ALA A 102 7.32 -21.41 -3.51
C ALA A 102 7.74 -22.43 -2.44
N ASP A 103 9.01 -22.81 -2.45
CA ASP A 103 9.56 -23.80 -1.52
C ASP A 103 9.74 -23.16 -0.13
N PRO A 104 9.03 -23.61 0.91
CA PRO A 104 9.17 -23.06 2.27
C PRO A 104 10.56 -23.29 2.90
N THR A 105 11.42 -24.11 2.28
CA THR A 105 12.81 -24.31 2.70
C THR A 105 13.79 -23.34 2.05
N ASP A 106 13.35 -22.60 1.02
CA ASP A 106 14.14 -21.57 0.37
C ASP A 106 14.12 -20.28 1.21
N PRO A 107 15.28 -19.75 1.65
CA PRO A 107 15.35 -18.49 2.40
C PRO A 107 14.70 -17.30 1.70
N THR A 108 14.60 -17.29 0.36
CA THR A 108 13.91 -16.20 -0.36
C THR A 108 12.39 -16.23 -0.19
N SER A 109 11.86 -17.28 0.45
CA SER A 109 10.43 -17.44 0.76
C SER A 109 10.11 -17.15 2.22
N HIS A 110 11.01 -16.47 2.94
CA HIS A 110 10.90 -16.14 4.36
C HIS A 110 10.85 -14.62 4.54
N ASP A 111 10.01 -14.12 5.45
CA ASP A 111 10.15 -12.76 6.00
C ASP A 111 10.94 -12.86 7.31
N CYS A 112 12.20 -12.44 7.29
CA CYS A 112 13.08 -12.50 8.47
C CYS A 112 13.02 -11.20 9.27
N ILE A 113 12.07 -11.14 10.22
CA ILE A 113 11.77 -9.98 11.07
C ILE A 113 12.90 -9.68 12.07
N SER A 114 13.61 -10.71 12.53
CA SER A 114 14.76 -10.56 13.43
C SER A 114 15.76 -11.69 13.23
N SER A 115 16.92 -11.62 13.90
CA SER A 115 17.91 -12.71 13.86
C SER A 115 17.38 -14.06 14.36
N ASP A 116 16.30 -14.04 15.13
CA ASP A 116 15.74 -15.21 15.80
C ASP A 116 14.32 -15.55 15.29
N LEU A 117 13.73 -14.72 14.41
CA LEU A 117 12.39 -14.93 13.87
C LEU A 117 12.37 -14.67 12.36
N CYS A 118 12.15 -15.74 11.60
CA CYS A 118 11.63 -15.63 10.24
C CYS A 118 10.23 -16.21 10.18
N LEU A 119 9.40 -15.73 9.26
CA LEU A 119 8.06 -16.26 9.01
C LEU A 119 8.01 -16.91 7.63
N THR A 120 7.56 -18.15 7.58
CA THR A 120 7.16 -18.81 6.35
C THR A 120 5.96 -19.72 6.61
N ARG A 121 5.46 -20.38 5.56
CA ARG A 121 4.25 -21.19 5.64
C ARG A 121 4.46 -22.58 5.08
N ALA A 122 4.02 -23.58 5.84
CA ALA A 122 4.11 -24.97 5.44
C ALA A 122 3.20 -25.28 4.25
N ALA A 123 3.65 -26.16 3.36
CA ALA A 123 2.80 -26.67 2.27
C ALA A 123 1.73 -27.63 2.83
N GLY A 124 0.46 -27.48 2.42
CA GLY A 124 -0.63 -28.37 2.81
C GLY A 124 -1.90 -27.66 3.30
N THR A 125 -2.98 -28.44 3.54
CA THR A 125 -4.31 -27.93 3.93
C THR A 125 -4.45 -27.45 5.37
N ALA A 126 -3.47 -27.75 6.23
CA ALA A 126 -3.53 -27.47 7.68
C ALA A 126 -2.43 -26.50 8.17
N GLY A 127 -1.56 -26.02 7.29
CA GLY A 127 -0.36 -25.24 7.66
C GLY A 127 -0.67 -23.79 8.00
N GLY A 128 -0.16 -23.30 9.14
CA GLY A 128 -0.07 -21.88 9.50
C GLY A 128 1.36 -21.36 9.34
N PHE A 129 1.65 -20.21 9.96
CA PHE A 129 3.02 -19.70 10.01
C PHE A 129 3.90 -20.53 10.95
N TYR A 130 5.15 -20.72 10.57
CA TYR A 130 6.19 -21.30 11.42
C TYR A 130 7.51 -20.56 11.25
N ASN A 131 8.40 -20.70 12.22
CA ASN A 131 9.72 -20.08 12.21
C ASN A 131 10.78 -21.05 11.69
N PRO A 132 11.26 -20.94 10.44
CA PRO A 132 12.21 -21.88 9.86
C PRO A 132 13.59 -21.86 10.51
N LEU A 133 13.90 -20.87 11.37
CA LEU A 133 15.16 -20.81 12.11
C LEU A 133 15.19 -21.78 13.31
N ASP A 134 14.04 -22.11 13.89
CA ASP A 134 13.91 -22.94 15.10
C ASP A 134 13.01 -24.18 14.88
N GLU A 135 12.14 -24.12 13.88
CA GLU A 135 11.14 -25.14 13.58
C GLU A 135 11.30 -25.68 12.15
N SER A 136 11.12 -26.98 11.97
CA SER A 136 11.16 -27.60 10.63
C SER A 136 9.83 -27.54 9.89
N ASP A 137 8.71 -27.35 10.61
CA ASP A 137 7.35 -27.34 10.08
C ASP A 137 6.39 -26.69 11.09
N TYR A 138 5.16 -26.39 10.66
CA TYR A 138 4.09 -25.84 11.48
C TYR A 138 3.51 -26.83 12.50
N SER A 139 3.35 -26.35 13.73
CA SER A 139 2.67 -27.05 14.83
C SER A 139 1.59 -26.17 15.46
N ALA A 140 0.34 -26.63 15.40
CA ALA A 140 -0.90 -25.88 15.70
C ALA A 140 -1.12 -25.42 17.15
N GLY A 141 -0.08 -25.27 17.96
CA GLY A 141 -0.15 -24.68 19.30
C GLY A 141 1.21 -24.22 19.85
N SER A 142 2.25 -24.22 19.02
CA SER A 142 3.59 -23.78 19.39
C SER A 142 4.24 -22.89 18.33
N SER A 143 3.72 -22.90 17.11
CA SER A 143 4.27 -22.13 16.00
C SER A 143 3.55 -20.78 15.80
N PRO A 144 4.29 -19.75 15.37
CA PRO A 144 5.74 -19.71 15.18
C PRO A 144 6.51 -19.59 16.51
N ALA A 145 7.62 -20.32 16.66
CA ALA A 145 8.51 -20.14 17.79
C ALA A 145 9.14 -18.72 17.79
N GLY A 146 9.29 -18.12 18.97
CA GLY A 146 9.82 -16.75 19.13
C GLY A 146 8.81 -15.63 18.89
N ALA A 147 7.54 -15.98 18.66
CA ALA A 147 6.46 -15.04 18.40
C ALA A 147 5.16 -15.43 19.11
N GLN A 148 4.39 -14.42 19.52
CA GLN A 148 3.04 -14.57 20.04
C GLN A 148 2.05 -13.80 19.18
N TRP A 149 0.90 -14.41 18.92
CA TRP A 149 -0.15 -13.87 18.07
C TRP A 149 -1.42 -13.65 18.88
N SER A 150 -2.17 -12.60 18.52
CA SER A 150 -3.50 -12.38 19.04
C SER A 150 -4.37 -11.66 18.03
N ASN A 151 -5.69 -11.80 18.16
CA ASN A 151 -6.65 -11.10 17.32
C ASN A 151 -6.89 -9.68 17.87
N GLY A 152 -6.79 -8.66 17.01
CA GLY A 152 -6.94 -7.26 17.40
C GLY A 152 -5.67 -6.44 17.20
N TYR A 153 -5.55 -5.35 17.95
CA TYR A 153 -4.48 -4.36 17.83
C TYR A 153 -3.67 -4.25 19.12
N ALA A 154 -2.44 -3.74 19.01
CA ALA A 154 -1.58 -3.40 20.12
C ALA A 154 -2.30 -2.60 21.24
N GLY A 155 -1.96 -2.86 22.51
CA GLY A 155 -2.45 -2.10 23.66
C GLY A 155 -3.86 -2.45 24.14
N GLN A 156 -4.59 -3.32 23.42
CA GLN A 156 -5.85 -3.90 23.90
C GLN A 156 -5.60 -4.99 24.94
N THR A 157 -6.66 -5.43 25.62
CA THR A 157 -6.58 -6.67 26.42
C THR A 157 -6.60 -7.86 25.47
N LEU A 158 -5.40 -8.31 25.10
CA LEU A 158 -5.17 -9.41 24.19
C LEU A 158 -4.94 -10.72 24.98
N SER A 159 -5.18 -11.85 24.33
CA SER A 159 -4.77 -13.17 24.81
C SER A 159 -3.68 -13.69 23.86
N PRO A 160 -2.40 -13.36 24.10
CA PRO A 160 -1.31 -13.82 23.26
C PRO A 160 -1.20 -15.35 23.29
N GLY A 161 -0.98 -15.95 22.12
CA GLY A 161 -0.88 -17.40 21.95
C GLY A 161 -0.21 -17.78 20.64
N ALA A 162 -0.42 -19.01 20.19
CA ALA A 162 0.07 -19.46 18.89
C ALA A 162 -0.73 -18.81 17.75
N TRP A 163 -0.21 -18.88 16.53
CA TRP A 163 -0.92 -18.41 15.33
C TRP A 163 -2.35 -18.97 15.23
N SER A 164 -2.51 -20.25 15.50
CA SER A 164 -3.80 -20.96 15.50
C SER A 164 -4.79 -20.45 16.54
N ASP A 165 -4.34 -19.85 17.63
CA ASP A 165 -5.22 -19.29 18.66
C ASP A 165 -5.80 -17.95 18.20
N ALA A 166 -5.01 -17.15 17.48
CA ALA A 166 -5.44 -15.88 16.90
C ALA A 166 -6.31 -16.08 15.65
N VAL A 167 -5.98 -17.09 14.84
CA VAL A 167 -6.66 -17.43 13.58
C VAL A 167 -7.08 -18.90 13.61
N PRO A 168 -8.27 -19.21 14.14
CA PRO A 168 -8.73 -20.59 14.32
C PRO A 168 -9.00 -21.32 13.00
N GLU A 169 -9.27 -20.58 11.91
CA GLU A 169 -9.45 -21.12 10.56
C GLU A 169 -8.68 -20.27 9.56
N SER A 170 -7.77 -20.89 8.79
CA SER A 170 -6.86 -20.19 7.89
C SER A 170 -7.56 -19.44 6.73
N SER A 171 -8.74 -19.91 6.29
CA SER A 171 -9.61 -19.19 5.36
C SER A 171 -10.24 -17.91 5.93
N THR A 172 -10.13 -17.69 7.24
CA THR A 172 -10.60 -16.47 7.92
C THR A 172 -9.45 -15.51 8.24
N ALA A 173 -8.22 -15.83 7.86
CA ALA A 173 -7.05 -15.01 8.10
C ALA A 173 -7.06 -13.67 7.32
N PRO A 174 -7.46 -13.65 6.03
CA PRO A 174 -7.42 -12.42 5.25
C PRO A 174 -8.31 -11.31 5.82
N TYR A 175 -7.82 -10.08 5.72
CA TYR A 175 -8.55 -8.85 6.06
C TYR A 175 -8.97 -8.73 7.52
N ARG A 176 -8.23 -9.38 8.41
CA ARG A 176 -8.38 -9.20 9.86
C ARG A 176 -7.06 -8.70 10.45
N PRO A 177 -7.10 -7.63 11.25
CA PRO A 177 -5.92 -7.16 11.97
C PRO A 177 -5.54 -8.20 13.04
N LEU A 178 -4.27 -8.59 13.01
CA LEU A 178 -3.64 -9.45 13.98
C LEU A 178 -2.52 -8.67 14.65
N PHE A 179 -2.28 -8.98 15.92
CA PHE A 179 -1.15 -8.44 16.64
C PHE A 179 -0.10 -9.53 16.79
N LEU A 180 1.09 -9.25 16.25
CA LEU A 180 2.30 -10.06 16.34
C LEU A 180 3.24 -9.43 17.36
N GLN A 181 3.56 -10.18 18.41
CA GLN A 181 4.56 -9.80 19.39
C GLN A 181 5.78 -10.70 19.25
N VAL A 182 6.96 -10.14 18.99
CA VAL A 182 8.23 -10.87 18.99
C VAL A 182 8.74 -10.96 20.42
N ASP A 183 9.10 -12.15 20.90
CA ASP A 183 9.43 -12.40 22.32
C ASP A 183 10.56 -11.50 22.85
N ALA A 184 11.53 -11.18 21.99
CA ALA A 184 12.68 -10.32 22.27
C ALA A 184 12.84 -9.24 21.18
N GLY A 185 11.76 -8.55 20.80
CA GLY A 185 11.81 -7.59 19.71
C GLY A 185 10.63 -6.63 19.65
N PRO A 186 10.49 -5.92 18.51
CA PRO A 186 9.34 -5.06 18.25
C PRO A 186 8.04 -5.87 18.17
N SER A 187 6.92 -5.15 18.25
CA SER A 187 5.59 -5.72 17.98
C SER A 187 5.02 -5.06 16.74
N PHE A 188 4.12 -5.77 16.06
CA PHE A 188 3.54 -5.33 14.81
C PHE A 188 2.03 -5.57 14.82
N ASN A 189 1.29 -4.65 14.21
CA ASN A 189 0.00 -5.01 13.65
C ASN A 189 0.25 -5.67 12.29
N VAL A 190 -0.47 -6.72 11.96
CA VAL A 190 -0.31 -7.52 10.75
C VAL A 190 -1.67 -7.68 10.07
N LEU A 191 -1.71 -7.47 8.77
CA LEU A 191 -2.88 -7.67 7.94
C LEU A 191 -2.53 -8.63 6.82
N ILE A 192 -3.12 -9.82 6.85
CA ILE A 192 -2.98 -10.78 5.76
C ILE A 192 -3.84 -10.33 4.59
N THR A 193 -3.20 -10.12 3.44
CA THR A 193 -3.83 -9.69 2.20
C THR A 193 -4.14 -10.88 1.30
N SER A 194 -3.40 -11.98 1.41
CA SER A 194 -3.64 -13.19 0.61
C SER A 194 -3.41 -14.48 1.40
N TRP A 195 -4.39 -15.39 1.31
CA TRP A 195 -4.30 -16.73 1.85
C TRP A 195 -4.93 -17.77 0.90
N PRO A 196 -4.18 -18.35 -0.06
CA PRO A 196 -4.72 -19.32 -1.00
C PRO A 196 -5.17 -20.61 -0.30
N ALA A 197 -6.38 -21.05 -0.64
CA ALA A 197 -7.07 -22.22 -0.06
C ALA A 197 -6.65 -23.59 -0.64
N HIS A 198 -5.72 -23.62 -1.61
CA HIS A 198 -5.40 -24.85 -2.34
C HIS A 198 -4.52 -25.82 -1.53
N GLU A 199 -4.80 -27.12 -1.66
CA GLU A 199 -4.21 -28.21 -0.86
C GLU A 199 -2.67 -28.32 -0.96
N ASN A 200 -2.04 -27.65 -1.94
CA ASN A 200 -0.58 -27.65 -2.17
C ASN A 200 0.02 -26.24 -2.27
N ALA A 201 -0.72 -25.17 -1.98
CA ALA A 201 -0.20 -23.81 -2.06
C ALA A 201 0.44 -23.41 -0.72
N SER A 202 1.73 -23.09 -0.74
CA SER A 202 2.49 -22.47 0.37
C SER A 202 2.39 -20.94 0.38
N GLY A 203 1.94 -20.33 -0.71
CA GLY A 203 1.98 -18.87 -0.87
C GLY A 203 1.05 -18.14 0.08
N PHE A 204 1.42 -16.91 0.44
CA PHE A 204 0.64 -15.98 1.25
C PHE A 204 1.16 -14.56 1.03
N ALA A 205 0.39 -13.56 1.43
CA ALA A 205 0.88 -12.19 1.50
C ALA A 205 0.31 -11.49 2.72
N TYR A 206 1.11 -10.60 3.32
CA TYR A 206 0.66 -9.71 4.38
C TYR A 206 1.41 -8.38 4.33
N VAL A 207 0.84 -7.39 5.02
CA VAL A 207 1.52 -6.15 5.38
C VAL A 207 1.62 -6.08 6.89
N ARG A 208 2.76 -5.62 7.41
CA ARG A 208 2.99 -5.42 8.85
C ARG A 208 3.39 -3.98 9.14
N SER A 209 2.81 -3.42 10.19
CA SER A 209 3.04 -2.06 10.66
C SER A 209 3.68 -2.10 12.03
N GLN A 210 4.82 -1.44 12.21
CA GLN A 210 5.52 -1.43 13.50
C GLN A 210 4.73 -0.67 14.57
N VAL A 211 4.72 -1.21 15.79
CA VAL A 211 4.02 -0.61 16.93
C VAL A 211 4.98 0.26 17.73
N THR A 212 4.74 1.57 17.69
CA THR A 212 5.46 2.57 18.47
C THR A 212 4.77 2.81 19.80
N SER A 213 5.55 2.79 20.88
CA SER A 213 5.07 3.01 22.25
C SER A 213 5.56 4.33 22.79
N PHE A 214 4.65 5.16 23.31
CA PHE A 214 4.99 6.43 23.93
C PHE A 214 4.50 6.49 25.37
N THR A 215 5.31 7.08 26.26
CA THR A 215 4.96 7.29 27.67
C THR A 215 5.51 8.61 28.17
N LYS A 216 4.62 9.44 28.71
CA LYS A 216 4.98 10.64 29.47
C LYS A 216 4.65 10.45 30.95
N PRO A 217 5.65 10.51 31.86
CA PRO A 217 5.42 10.48 33.29
C PRO A 217 4.60 11.67 33.80
N GLY A 218 3.99 11.50 34.98
CA GLY A 218 3.30 12.59 35.66
C GLY A 218 4.27 13.69 36.10
N PHE A 219 3.87 14.95 35.96
CA PHE A 219 4.65 16.15 36.27
C PHE A 219 5.89 16.37 35.40
N ALA A 220 6.13 15.52 34.41
CA ALA A 220 7.19 15.73 33.43
C ALA A 220 6.90 16.99 32.59
N ASP A 221 7.95 17.71 32.21
CA ASP A 221 7.83 18.93 31.41
C ASP A 221 7.41 18.59 29.97
N PRO A 222 6.23 19.03 29.51
CA PRO A 222 5.77 18.74 28.15
C PRO A 222 6.56 19.44 27.05
N THR A 223 7.41 20.43 27.35
CA THR A 223 8.23 21.09 26.31
C THR A 223 9.50 20.32 25.96
N GLU A 224 9.90 19.35 26.79
CA GLU A 224 11.06 18.51 26.52
C GLU A 224 10.73 17.48 25.43
N PRO A 225 11.59 17.29 24.40
CA PRO A 225 11.35 16.35 23.30
C PRO A 225 11.05 14.92 23.77
N ALA A 226 11.72 14.45 24.84
CA ALA A 226 11.47 13.12 25.42
C ALA A 226 10.04 12.94 25.98
N ASN A 227 9.28 14.02 26.15
CA ASN A 227 7.91 14.03 26.63
C ASN A 227 6.91 14.40 25.51
N GLN A 228 7.31 14.29 24.25
CA GLN A 228 6.48 14.48 23.07
C GLN A 228 6.65 13.27 22.14
N ASP A 229 5.58 12.88 21.46
CA ASP A 229 5.65 11.92 20.35
C ASP A 229 5.41 12.68 19.05
N CYS A 230 6.49 12.96 18.33
CA CYS A 230 6.43 13.61 17.02
C CYS A 230 6.16 12.53 15.96
N ILE A 231 4.92 12.55 15.45
CA ILE A 231 4.42 11.61 14.44
C ILE A 231 4.81 12.10 13.04
N THR A 232 4.74 13.41 12.84
CA THR A 232 5.25 14.12 11.66
C THR A 232 5.94 15.40 12.15
N PRO A 233 6.72 16.10 11.29
CA PRO A 233 7.32 17.39 11.67
C PRO A 233 6.31 18.41 12.21
N ASP A 234 5.07 18.37 11.71
CA ASP A 234 3.99 19.30 12.10
C ASP A 234 3.11 18.81 13.26
N VAL A 235 3.20 17.54 13.66
CA VAL A 235 2.33 16.94 14.68
C VAL A 235 3.14 16.21 15.74
N CYS A 236 3.36 16.89 16.86
CA CYS A 236 3.92 16.30 18.08
C CYS A 236 2.86 16.22 19.19
N ILE A 237 2.48 15.02 19.62
CA ILE A 237 1.46 14.83 20.65
C ILE A 237 2.08 14.87 22.04
N THR A 238 1.54 15.73 22.90
CA THR A 238 1.85 15.74 24.34
C THR A 238 0.65 16.17 25.17
N ARG A 239 0.84 16.26 26.49
CA ARG A 239 -0.07 16.96 27.39
C ARG A 239 0.60 17.52 28.64
N GLY A 240 -0.01 18.58 29.17
CA GLY A 240 0.37 19.18 30.44
C GLY A 240 -0.09 18.36 31.64
N ASN A 241 0.04 18.95 32.84
CA ASN A 241 -0.31 18.26 34.09
C ASN A 241 -1.83 18.00 34.25
N ASN A 242 -2.66 18.69 33.48
CA ASN A 242 -4.11 18.63 33.53
C ASN A 242 -4.69 18.62 32.10
N GLN A 243 -5.96 18.20 31.96
CA GLN A 243 -6.74 18.25 30.72
C GLN A 243 -6.28 17.27 29.61
N GLY A 244 -6.64 17.55 28.35
CA GLY A 244 -6.44 16.67 27.19
C GLY A 244 -5.07 16.77 26.55
N ILE A 245 -4.87 16.01 25.48
CA ILE A 245 -3.67 16.07 24.63
C ILE A 245 -3.75 17.25 23.64
N TYR A 246 -2.59 17.75 23.23
CA TYR A 246 -2.45 18.84 22.26
C TYR A 246 -1.23 18.63 21.37
N ASN A 247 -1.18 19.34 20.25
CA ASN A 247 -0.04 19.36 19.33
C ASN A 247 1.00 20.36 19.85
N ALA A 248 2.16 19.88 20.31
CA ALA A 248 3.22 20.67 20.89
C ALA A 248 3.89 21.64 19.90
N VAL A 249 3.82 21.35 18.60
CA VAL A 249 4.38 22.20 17.53
C VAL A 249 3.61 23.52 17.45
N SER A 250 2.28 23.43 17.42
CA SER A 250 1.40 24.58 17.18
C SER A 250 0.66 25.09 18.42
N GLN A 251 0.69 24.35 19.53
CA GLN A 251 -0.07 24.66 20.74
C GLN A 251 0.79 24.55 22.00
N SER A 252 0.67 25.53 22.90
CA SER A 252 1.33 25.51 24.21
C SER A 252 0.52 24.77 25.29
N SER A 253 -0.76 24.48 25.04
CA SER A 253 -1.66 23.80 25.97
C SER A 253 -2.93 23.31 25.26
N PHE A 254 -3.71 22.48 25.94
CA PHE A 254 -4.98 21.97 25.43
C PHE A 254 -6.03 23.08 25.23
N SER A 255 -6.52 23.23 23.99
CA SER A 255 -7.47 24.27 23.59
C SER A 255 -8.94 23.86 23.73
N GLY A 256 -9.24 22.57 23.86
CA GLY A 256 -10.60 22.07 23.92
C GLY A 256 -10.83 20.90 22.99
N ASP A 257 -10.42 21.00 21.73
CA ASP A 257 -10.82 20.04 20.71
C ASP A 257 -9.86 18.85 20.58
N GLY A 258 -8.58 19.07 20.86
CA GLY A 258 -7.54 18.05 20.71
C GLY A 258 -6.27 18.64 20.14
N PRO A 259 -5.35 17.79 19.66
CA PRO A 259 -4.19 18.23 18.92
C PRO A 259 -4.63 18.89 17.61
N ALA A 260 -4.18 20.13 17.38
CA ALA A 260 -4.35 20.79 16.09
C ALA A 260 -3.61 20.03 14.99
N GLY A 261 -4.13 20.06 13.76
CA GLY A 261 -3.59 19.27 12.65
C GLY A 261 -4.02 17.80 12.66
N THR A 262 -4.99 17.41 13.52
CA THR A 262 -5.46 16.02 13.59
C THR A 262 -6.98 15.92 13.65
N GLU A 263 -7.51 14.80 13.16
CA GLU A 263 -8.88 14.36 13.41
C GLU A 263 -8.90 12.88 13.84
N TRP A 264 -9.95 12.50 14.56
CA TRP A 264 -10.01 11.24 15.30
C TRP A 264 -11.37 10.56 15.18
N ALA A 265 -11.37 9.23 15.08
CA ALA A 265 -12.57 8.39 15.14
C ALA A 265 -12.55 7.46 16.37
N PRO A 266 -13.71 7.12 16.96
CA PRO A 266 -13.81 6.31 18.19
C PRO A 266 -13.64 4.79 18.00
N GLN A 267 -13.11 4.37 16.85
CA GLN A 267 -12.83 2.98 16.48
C GLN A 267 -11.56 2.90 15.63
N ALA A 268 -11.07 1.69 15.37
CA ALA A 268 -9.96 1.46 14.46
C ALA A 268 -10.26 1.96 13.03
N THR A 269 -9.22 2.31 12.29
CA THR A 269 -9.27 2.92 10.96
C THR A 269 -10.08 2.09 9.96
N ALA A 270 -9.84 0.77 9.94
CA ALA A 270 -10.56 -0.18 9.08
C ALA A 270 -12.07 -0.25 9.35
N GLN A 271 -12.53 0.23 10.51
CA GLN A 271 -13.94 0.27 10.92
C GLN A 271 -14.53 1.68 10.82
N ALA A 272 -13.68 2.71 10.76
CA ALA A 272 -14.12 4.09 10.65
C ALA A 272 -14.66 4.39 9.24
N GLN A 273 -15.50 5.41 9.16
CA GLN A 273 -15.93 6.06 7.92
C GLN A 273 -15.48 7.52 7.96
N PRO A 274 -15.33 8.21 6.82
CA PRO A 274 -14.95 9.63 6.79
C PRO A 274 -15.82 10.52 7.69
N SER A 275 -17.12 10.22 7.83
CA SER A 275 -18.03 10.96 8.70
C SER A 275 -17.82 10.77 10.20
N ASP A 276 -17.04 9.77 10.61
CA ASP A 276 -16.76 9.49 12.02
C ASP A 276 -15.63 10.35 12.57
N TYR A 277 -14.81 10.94 11.70
CA TYR A 277 -13.68 11.74 12.10
C TYR A 277 -14.11 13.13 12.59
N GLY A 278 -13.48 13.55 13.67
CA GLY A 278 -13.66 14.87 14.24
C GLY A 278 -12.67 15.15 15.37
N PRO A 279 -12.94 16.13 16.23
CA PRO A 279 -12.04 16.46 17.34
C PRO A 279 -11.77 15.27 18.27
N TRP A 280 -10.52 15.10 18.70
CA TRP A 280 -10.11 14.08 19.69
C TRP A 280 -11.03 14.03 20.91
N ARG A 281 -11.40 15.19 21.46
CA ARG A 281 -12.30 15.28 22.63
C ARG A 281 -13.62 14.54 22.40
N THR A 282 -14.17 14.63 21.19
CA THR A 282 -15.43 13.97 20.81
C THR A 282 -15.21 12.49 20.62
N ALA A 283 -14.12 12.08 19.96
CA ALA A 283 -13.75 10.67 19.76
C ALA A 283 -13.60 9.92 21.09
N VAL A 284 -13.01 10.54 22.11
CA VAL A 284 -12.90 9.95 23.46
C VAL A 284 -14.15 10.17 24.34
N GLY A 285 -15.24 10.68 23.78
CA GLY A 285 -16.52 10.88 24.48
C GLY A 285 -16.45 11.84 25.68
N ASN A 286 -15.55 12.84 25.64
CA ASN A 286 -15.20 13.71 26.78
C ASN A 286 -14.68 12.97 28.03
N ASN A 287 -14.33 11.69 27.92
CA ASN A 287 -13.84 10.88 29.03
C ASN A 287 -12.65 10.01 28.56
N PRO A 288 -11.45 10.60 28.44
CA PRO A 288 -10.26 9.91 27.97
C PRO A 288 -9.94 8.63 28.76
N GLY A 289 -10.26 8.60 30.05
CA GLY A 289 -10.05 7.41 30.88
C GLY A 289 -10.90 6.20 30.46
N SER A 290 -12.06 6.43 29.84
CA SER A 290 -12.90 5.37 29.27
C SER A 290 -12.46 4.91 27.89
N ALA A 291 -11.62 5.69 27.20
CA ALA A 291 -11.02 5.29 25.92
C ALA A 291 -9.76 4.43 26.10
N VAL A 292 -9.24 4.29 27.33
CA VAL A 292 -8.09 3.42 27.62
C VAL A 292 -8.39 1.98 27.25
N GLY A 293 -7.51 1.37 26.47
CA GLY A 293 -7.63 0.01 25.94
C GLY A 293 -8.59 -0.13 24.75
N GLN A 294 -9.20 0.95 24.27
CA GLN A 294 -10.02 0.96 23.06
C GLN A 294 -9.21 1.51 21.88
N PRO A 295 -9.38 0.97 20.66
CA PRO A 295 -8.75 1.51 19.46
C PRO A 295 -9.43 2.81 19.05
N LEU A 296 -8.62 3.81 18.73
CA LEU A 296 -9.02 5.05 18.10
C LEU A 296 -8.26 5.16 16.77
N SER A 297 -8.91 5.73 15.76
CA SER A 297 -8.23 6.11 14.53
C SER A 297 -7.79 7.57 14.66
N LEU A 298 -6.53 7.84 14.33
CA LEU A 298 -5.94 9.17 14.19
C LEU A 298 -5.66 9.40 12.71
N HIS A 299 -6.10 10.54 12.17
CA HIS A 299 -5.77 11.03 10.85
C HIS A 299 -5.02 12.37 10.97
N ILE A 300 -3.89 12.48 10.26
CA ILE A 300 -3.10 13.71 10.19
C ILE A 300 -3.62 14.57 9.04
N LEU A 301 -4.13 15.76 9.36
CA LEU A 301 -4.77 16.64 8.38
C LEU A 301 -3.75 17.16 7.36
N GLY A 302 -4.16 17.20 6.10
CA GLY A 302 -3.30 17.62 4.98
C GLY A 302 -2.41 16.51 4.44
N THR A 303 -2.53 15.30 4.99
CA THR A 303 -1.83 14.09 4.54
C THR A 303 -2.83 12.94 4.42
N ASP A 304 -2.42 11.82 3.84
CA ASP A 304 -3.20 10.56 3.86
C ASP A 304 -2.69 9.60 4.95
N LEU A 305 -2.09 10.12 6.02
CA LEU A 305 -1.54 9.31 7.12
C LEU A 305 -2.61 8.98 8.16
N TYR A 306 -2.88 7.68 8.34
CA TYR A 306 -3.78 7.15 9.36
C TYR A 306 -3.04 6.23 10.33
N TYR A 307 -3.38 6.33 11.62
CA TYR A 307 -2.79 5.53 12.69
C TYR A 307 -3.88 4.95 13.60
N ASP A 308 -3.75 3.68 13.94
CA ASP A 308 -4.53 3.09 15.03
C ASP A 308 -3.81 3.33 16.36
N VAL A 309 -4.47 4.05 17.26
CA VAL A 309 -3.93 4.48 18.56
C VAL A 309 -4.73 3.83 19.69
N VAL A 310 -4.03 3.19 20.63
CA VAL A 310 -4.62 2.63 21.84
C VAL A 310 -3.95 3.24 23.07
N PHE A 311 -4.69 4.06 23.81
CA PHE A 311 -4.22 4.57 25.09
C PHE A 311 -4.10 3.42 26.10
N THR A 312 -2.91 3.22 26.66
CA THR A 312 -2.66 2.22 27.71
C THR A 312 -2.77 2.84 29.09
N GLN A 313 -2.59 4.16 29.20
CA GLN A 313 -2.80 4.91 30.43
C GLN A 313 -3.26 6.33 30.12
N PHE A 314 -4.25 6.81 30.87
CA PHE A 314 -4.62 8.23 30.86
C PHE A 314 -4.96 8.70 32.27
N ALA A 315 -4.02 9.35 32.94
CA ALA A 315 -4.19 9.72 34.34
C ALA A 315 -5.17 10.89 34.53
N GLY A 316 -6.12 10.74 35.44
CA GLY A 316 -7.02 11.80 35.90
C GLY A 316 -6.60 12.43 37.22
N GLY A 317 -7.23 13.55 37.60
CA GLY A 317 -7.02 14.23 38.89
C GLY A 317 -5.61 14.83 39.08
N ASN A 318 -5.13 14.87 40.32
CA ASN A 318 -3.82 15.45 40.69
C ASN A 318 -2.62 14.53 40.37
N SER A 319 -2.72 13.72 39.33
CA SER A 319 -1.71 12.71 38.97
C SER A 319 -0.63 13.24 38.03
N GLY A 320 -0.58 14.56 37.82
CA GLY A 320 0.45 15.22 37.02
C GLY A 320 0.37 14.96 35.52
N GLY A 321 -0.78 14.53 34.99
CA GLY A 321 -0.93 14.41 33.54
C GLY A 321 -0.22 13.21 32.92
N ALA A 322 0.13 12.16 33.68
CA ALA A 322 0.75 10.97 33.11
C ALA A 322 -0.15 10.34 32.03
N PHE A 323 0.43 9.90 30.91
CA PHE A 323 -0.29 9.15 29.89
C PHE A 323 0.66 8.31 29.05
N SER A 324 0.13 7.26 28.45
CA SER A 324 0.84 6.38 27.54
C SER A 324 -0.12 5.80 26.52
N TYR A 325 0.39 5.53 25.33
CA TYR A 325 -0.34 4.86 24.27
C TYR A 325 0.62 4.07 23.39
N GLN A 326 0.03 3.19 22.61
CA GLN A 326 0.69 2.56 21.48
C GLN A 326 0.01 3.05 20.21
N ARG A 327 0.80 3.31 19.17
CA ARG A 327 0.30 3.63 17.84
C ARG A 327 0.99 2.74 16.82
N ALA A 328 0.29 2.47 15.73
CA ALA A 328 0.87 1.88 14.54
C ALA A 328 0.16 2.47 13.34
N ARG A 329 0.85 2.56 12.20
CA ARG A 329 0.21 2.94 10.94
C ARG A 329 -0.97 2.01 10.67
N ALA A 330 -2.10 2.58 10.30
CA ALA A 330 -3.32 1.83 10.06
C ALA A 330 -3.09 0.81 8.93
N LEU A 331 -3.68 -0.38 9.02
CA LEU A 331 -3.64 -1.39 7.96
C LEU A 331 -5.02 -1.50 7.30
N VAL A 332 -5.21 -0.76 6.22
CA VAL A 332 -6.46 -0.70 5.47
C VAL A 332 -6.25 -1.38 4.12
N PRO A 333 -6.85 -2.56 3.91
CA PRO A 333 -6.82 -3.24 2.61
C PRO A 333 -7.70 -2.49 1.61
N GLY A 334 -7.22 -2.31 0.39
CA GLY A 334 -8.01 -1.75 -0.70
C GLY A 334 -7.13 -1.20 -1.81
N CYS A 335 -7.61 -0.17 -2.50
CA CYS A 335 -6.80 0.57 -3.45
C CYS A 335 -6.74 2.09 -3.19
N SER A 336 -5.56 2.69 -3.38
CA SER A 336 -5.34 4.14 -3.37
C SER A 336 -5.71 4.82 -4.70
N ASP A 337 -6.01 4.06 -5.75
CA ASP A 337 -6.44 4.57 -7.06
C ASP A 337 -7.91 5.04 -7.02
N PRO A 338 -8.22 6.34 -7.22
CA PRO A 338 -9.58 6.87 -7.24
C PRO A 338 -10.52 6.24 -8.29
N GLY A 339 -9.99 5.57 -9.31
CA GLY A 339 -10.75 4.81 -10.30
C GLY A 339 -11.16 3.40 -9.84
N ALA A 340 -10.52 2.87 -8.80
CA ALA A 340 -10.77 1.50 -8.34
C ALA A 340 -12.15 1.36 -7.68
N SER A 341 -12.83 0.25 -7.96
CA SER A 341 -14.14 -0.06 -7.35
C SER A 341 -14.10 -0.27 -5.83
N ASN A 342 -12.91 -0.54 -5.28
CA ASN A 342 -12.57 -0.61 -3.86
C ASN A 342 -11.64 0.54 -3.43
N TYR A 343 -11.70 1.69 -4.14
CA TYR A 343 -10.98 2.89 -3.75
C TYR A 343 -11.33 3.28 -2.31
N ASP A 344 -10.31 3.42 -1.48
CA ASP A 344 -10.41 4.05 -0.17
C ASP A 344 -9.16 4.94 0.00
N PRO A 345 -9.32 6.25 0.21
CA PRO A 345 -8.19 7.18 0.35
C PRO A 345 -7.29 6.86 1.55
N ARG A 346 -7.68 5.91 2.40
CA ARG A 346 -6.96 5.50 3.62
C ARG A 346 -6.15 4.22 3.42
N VAL A 347 -6.09 3.71 2.19
CA VAL A 347 -5.47 2.42 1.89
C VAL A 347 -3.99 2.46 2.18
N THR A 348 -3.56 1.48 2.95
CA THR A 348 -2.17 1.27 3.35
C THR A 348 -1.71 -0.16 3.06
N ALA A 349 -2.60 -1.00 2.51
CA ALA A 349 -2.28 -2.33 2.02
C ALA A 349 -3.01 -2.58 0.70
N ASN A 350 -2.28 -2.74 -0.39
CA ASN A 350 -2.86 -3.17 -1.65
C ASN A 350 -3.38 -4.61 -1.49
N ASP A 351 -4.69 -4.78 -1.58
CA ASP A 351 -5.36 -6.08 -1.49
C ASP A 351 -5.23 -6.92 -2.78
N GLY A 352 -4.40 -6.45 -3.70
CA GLY A 352 -4.19 -7.01 -5.04
C GLY A 352 -5.28 -6.61 -6.03
N TRP A 353 -6.22 -5.73 -5.66
CA TRP A 353 -7.40 -5.39 -6.46
C TRP A 353 -7.42 -3.92 -6.93
N CYS A 354 -6.26 -3.36 -7.26
CA CYS A 354 -6.09 -1.98 -7.73
C CYS A 354 -6.34 -1.73 -9.24
N GLY A 355 -7.37 -2.33 -9.84
CA GLY A 355 -7.63 -2.14 -11.28
C GLY A 355 -8.99 -1.56 -11.58
N ASP A 356 -9.07 -0.77 -12.65
CA ASP A 356 -10.28 -0.33 -13.37
C ASP A 356 -11.04 -1.53 -13.97
N TRP A 357 -11.45 -2.45 -13.10
CA TRP A 357 -12.17 -3.66 -13.45
C TRP A 357 -13.64 -3.30 -13.66
N THR A 358 -14.04 -3.19 -14.92
CA THR A 358 -15.45 -3.15 -15.29
C THR A 358 -16.07 -4.51 -14.97
N LEU A 359 -17.00 -4.53 -14.00
CA LEU A 359 -17.81 -5.70 -13.69
C LEU A 359 -18.98 -5.80 -14.68
N PHE A 360 -19.08 -6.94 -15.35
CA PHE A 360 -20.30 -7.36 -16.02
C PHE A 360 -20.98 -8.47 -15.24
N ASP A 361 -22.28 -8.34 -14.98
CA ASP A 361 -23.11 -9.38 -14.37
C ASP A 361 -24.43 -9.52 -15.11
N LYS A 362 -24.71 -10.72 -15.59
CA LYS A 362 -25.98 -11.11 -16.19
C LYS A 362 -26.53 -12.32 -15.45
N ASP A 363 -27.73 -12.19 -14.91
CA ASP A 363 -28.40 -13.29 -14.21
C ASP A 363 -28.82 -14.44 -15.14
N SER A 364 -29.09 -15.58 -14.52
CA SER A 364 -29.69 -16.74 -15.20
C SER A 364 -31.09 -16.38 -15.70
N TYR A 365 -31.45 -16.82 -16.91
CA TYR A 365 -32.73 -16.52 -17.57
C TYR A 365 -33.00 -15.04 -17.87
N ALA A 366 -32.03 -14.15 -17.64
CA ALA A 366 -32.12 -12.76 -18.05
C ALA A 366 -32.01 -12.64 -19.57
N ASP A 367 -32.91 -11.84 -20.17
CA ASP A 367 -33.05 -11.64 -21.61
C ASP A 367 -31.77 -11.02 -22.20
N PRO A 368 -31.01 -11.75 -23.03
CA PRO A 368 -29.73 -11.26 -23.58
C PRO A 368 -29.90 -10.14 -24.61
N THR A 369 -31.12 -9.84 -25.07
CA THR A 369 -31.37 -8.78 -26.05
C THR A 369 -31.48 -7.38 -25.42
N LEU A 370 -31.62 -7.31 -24.09
CA LEU A 370 -31.70 -6.03 -23.37
C LEU A 370 -30.30 -5.45 -23.13
N PRO A 371 -30.06 -4.15 -23.34
CA PRO A 371 -28.74 -3.53 -23.17
C PRO A 371 -28.12 -3.75 -21.79
N GLN A 372 -28.91 -3.74 -20.73
CA GLN A 372 -28.47 -4.00 -19.35
C GLN A 372 -27.87 -5.41 -19.13
N ASN A 373 -28.11 -6.34 -20.06
CA ASN A 373 -27.63 -7.71 -20.03
C ASN A 373 -26.52 -7.94 -21.07
N GLN A 374 -25.91 -6.87 -21.57
CA GLN A 374 -24.82 -6.89 -22.56
C GLN A 374 -23.68 -5.99 -22.07
N ASP A 375 -22.44 -6.38 -22.34
CA ASP A 375 -21.26 -5.55 -22.11
C ASP A 375 -20.69 -5.08 -23.45
N CYS A 376 -20.96 -3.83 -23.81
CA CYS A 376 -20.51 -3.23 -25.06
C CYS A 376 -19.11 -2.65 -24.90
N ILE A 377 -18.11 -3.44 -25.27
CA ILE A 377 -16.68 -3.12 -25.12
C ILE A 377 -16.11 -2.31 -26.29
N SER A 378 -16.83 -2.22 -27.40
CA SER A 378 -16.52 -1.36 -28.54
C SER A 378 -17.78 -1.08 -29.37
N PRO A 379 -17.76 -0.12 -30.31
CA PRO A 379 -18.91 0.11 -31.21
C PRO A 379 -19.34 -1.10 -32.05
N THR A 380 -18.48 -2.13 -32.16
CA THR A 380 -18.72 -3.34 -32.96
C THR A 380 -18.85 -4.62 -32.14
N VAL A 381 -18.65 -4.57 -30.81
CA VAL A 381 -18.70 -5.76 -29.95
C VAL A 381 -19.50 -5.48 -28.67
N CYS A 382 -20.58 -6.24 -28.47
CA CYS A 382 -21.29 -6.33 -27.19
C CYS A 382 -21.38 -7.79 -26.72
N ILE A 383 -20.74 -8.13 -25.61
CA ILE A 383 -20.68 -9.51 -25.12
C ILE A 383 -21.91 -9.82 -24.26
N THR A 384 -22.59 -10.92 -24.56
CA THR A 384 -23.65 -11.49 -23.71
C THR A 384 -23.70 -13.02 -23.88
N ARG A 385 -24.70 -13.69 -23.28
CA ARG A 385 -25.01 -15.09 -23.60
C ARG A 385 -26.46 -15.48 -23.37
N SER A 386 -26.87 -16.57 -24.02
CA SER A 386 -28.18 -17.21 -23.84
C SER A 386 -28.17 -18.19 -22.67
N ASP A 387 -29.33 -18.82 -22.39
CA ASP A 387 -29.43 -19.85 -21.35
C ASP A 387 -28.59 -21.10 -21.59
N ASN A 388 -28.24 -21.35 -22.86
CA ASN A 388 -27.39 -22.44 -23.28
C ASN A 388 -26.26 -21.91 -24.17
N GLY A 389 -25.06 -22.51 -24.03
CA GLY A 389 -23.90 -22.15 -24.85
C GLY A 389 -22.92 -21.20 -24.17
N GLY A 390 -21.97 -20.71 -24.97
CA GLY A 390 -20.95 -19.71 -24.60
C GLY A 390 -21.40 -18.27 -24.81
N PRO A 391 -20.51 -17.31 -24.56
CA PRO A 391 -20.73 -15.91 -24.89
C PRO A 391 -20.75 -15.67 -26.41
N PHE A 392 -21.52 -14.68 -26.84
CA PHE A 392 -21.62 -14.23 -28.23
C PHE A 392 -21.70 -12.71 -28.30
N ASN A 393 -21.39 -12.15 -29.48
CA ASN A 393 -21.47 -10.74 -29.76
C ASN A 393 -22.91 -10.37 -30.15
N ALA A 394 -23.65 -9.71 -29.26
CA ALA A 394 -25.05 -9.34 -29.43
C ALA A 394 -25.32 -8.39 -30.61
N LEU A 395 -24.30 -7.70 -31.12
CA LEU A 395 -24.45 -6.81 -32.29
C LEU A 395 -24.51 -7.59 -33.61
N ASP A 396 -23.84 -8.74 -33.69
CA ASP A 396 -23.67 -9.51 -34.93
C ASP A 396 -24.29 -10.93 -34.86
N GLU A 397 -24.47 -11.46 -33.65
CA GLU A 397 -24.86 -12.85 -33.40
C GLU A 397 -26.14 -12.90 -32.55
N SER A 398 -27.05 -13.81 -32.89
CA SER A 398 -28.25 -14.09 -32.09
C SER A 398 -28.08 -15.23 -31.08
N GLU A 399 -27.04 -16.04 -31.24
CA GLU A 399 -26.73 -17.19 -30.40
C GLU A 399 -25.25 -17.58 -30.51
N PHE A 400 -24.80 -18.45 -29.60
CA PHE A 400 -23.43 -18.95 -29.56
C PHE A 400 -23.12 -19.98 -30.65
N SER A 401 -22.04 -19.74 -31.39
CA SER A 401 -21.42 -20.65 -32.34
C SER A 401 -20.02 -21.11 -31.86
N PRO A 402 -19.78 -22.43 -31.70
CA PRO A 402 -18.53 -22.94 -31.13
C PRO A 402 -17.24 -22.59 -31.86
N SER A 403 -17.29 -22.18 -33.13
CA SER A 403 -16.09 -21.93 -33.95
C SER A 403 -15.76 -20.45 -34.12
N VAL A 404 -16.65 -19.53 -33.72
CA VAL A 404 -16.52 -18.11 -34.05
C VAL A 404 -16.87 -17.19 -32.87
N SER A 405 -17.84 -17.56 -32.02
CA SER A 405 -18.34 -16.64 -31.00
C SER A 405 -17.35 -16.42 -29.85
N PRO A 406 -17.30 -15.20 -29.28
CA PRO A 406 -17.96 -13.97 -29.77
C PRO A 406 -17.32 -13.42 -31.05
N SER A 407 -18.12 -13.18 -32.09
CA SER A 407 -17.66 -12.61 -33.36
C SER A 407 -17.01 -11.24 -33.14
N GLY A 408 -15.90 -10.97 -33.82
CA GLY A 408 -15.12 -9.74 -33.64
C GLY A 408 -14.17 -9.74 -32.45
N THR A 409 -14.08 -10.85 -31.71
CA THR A 409 -13.12 -11.02 -30.61
C THR A 409 -12.22 -12.22 -30.83
N LEU A 410 -11.01 -12.18 -30.26
CA LEU A 410 -10.12 -13.33 -30.13
C LEU A 410 -9.69 -13.48 -28.67
N TRP A 411 -9.46 -14.72 -28.24
CA TRP A 411 -9.24 -15.07 -26.84
C TRP A 411 -7.98 -15.92 -26.68
N SER A 412 -7.23 -15.64 -25.63
CA SER A 412 -6.13 -16.49 -25.18
C SER A 412 -6.17 -16.65 -23.66
N GLU A 413 -5.63 -17.75 -23.15
CA GLU A 413 -5.52 -18.01 -21.71
C GLU A 413 -4.29 -17.32 -21.12
N GLY A 414 -4.46 -16.64 -19.99
CA GLY A 414 -3.44 -15.80 -19.35
C GLY A 414 -3.66 -14.30 -19.56
N LEU A 415 -2.85 -13.48 -18.89
CA LEU A 415 -2.91 -12.02 -19.00
C LEU A 415 -2.34 -11.54 -20.33
N THR A 416 -2.79 -10.37 -20.80
CA THR A 416 -2.41 -9.78 -22.09
C THR A 416 -0.91 -9.60 -22.23
N ALA A 417 -0.22 -9.19 -21.16
CA ALA A 417 1.24 -9.01 -21.14
C ALA A 417 2.04 -10.30 -21.43
N ALA A 418 1.42 -11.47 -21.25
CA ALA A 418 2.05 -12.76 -21.49
C ALA A 418 1.71 -13.38 -22.87
N GLN A 419 0.92 -12.70 -23.71
CA GLN A 419 0.40 -13.27 -24.96
C GLN A 419 1.19 -12.84 -26.19
N SER A 420 1.33 -13.77 -27.12
CA SER A 420 1.75 -13.50 -28.50
C SER A 420 0.57 -13.52 -29.46
N PRO A 421 0.64 -12.85 -30.63
CA PRO A 421 -0.45 -12.86 -31.62
C PRO A 421 -0.88 -14.25 -32.10
N SER A 422 -0.01 -15.27 -32.02
CA SER A 422 -0.31 -16.65 -32.39
C SER A 422 -1.19 -17.41 -31.39
N ASP A 423 -1.31 -16.89 -30.16
CA ASP A 423 -1.95 -17.61 -29.05
C ASP A 423 -3.47 -17.45 -29.08
N TYR A 424 -3.93 -16.37 -29.72
CA TYR A 424 -5.32 -15.99 -29.83
C TYR A 424 -6.13 -16.93 -30.74
N SER A 425 -7.27 -17.37 -30.23
CA SER A 425 -8.20 -18.28 -30.91
C SER A 425 -9.66 -17.91 -30.62
N SER A 426 -10.62 -18.74 -31.04
CA SER A 426 -12.01 -18.54 -30.61
C SER A 426 -12.17 -18.80 -29.11
N TRP A 427 -13.12 -18.14 -28.45
CA TRP A 427 -13.38 -18.33 -27.01
C TRP A 427 -13.50 -19.81 -26.64
N ARG A 428 -14.19 -20.60 -27.47
CA ARG A 428 -14.39 -22.03 -27.21
C ARG A 428 -13.09 -22.81 -27.23
N GLN A 429 -12.14 -22.47 -28.10
CA GLN A 429 -10.84 -23.12 -28.15
C GLN A 429 -9.99 -22.74 -26.94
N ALA A 430 -9.92 -21.44 -26.62
CA ALA A 430 -9.21 -20.94 -25.44
C ALA A 430 -9.68 -21.64 -24.16
N VAL A 431 -10.99 -21.73 -23.91
CA VAL A 431 -11.51 -22.36 -22.67
C VAL A 431 -11.52 -23.89 -22.69
N ASN A 432 -11.44 -24.54 -23.86
CA ASN A 432 -11.44 -26.01 -23.94
C ASN A 432 -10.08 -26.61 -23.56
N ASN A 433 -8.99 -25.85 -23.65
CA ASN A 433 -7.69 -26.28 -23.11
C ASN A 433 -7.81 -26.61 -21.61
N ASN A 434 -8.72 -25.93 -20.91
CA ASN A 434 -9.06 -26.17 -19.51
C ASN A 434 -10.19 -27.19 -19.26
N GLY A 435 -10.56 -28.02 -20.24
CA GLY A 435 -11.63 -29.01 -20.08
C GLY A 435 -13.05 -28.44 -20.21
N GLY A 436 -13.19 -27.19 -20.66
CA GLY A 436 -14.45 -26.59 -21.11
C GLY A 436 -14.90 -25.35 -20.33
N PRO A 437 -16.01 -24.72 -20.76
CA PRO A 437 -16.43 -23.38 -20.29
C PRO A 437 -16.62 -23.19 -18.78
N ARG A 438 -16.99 -24.24 -18.05
CA ARG A 438 -17.20 -24.16 -16.59
C ARG A 438 -15.89 -24.04 -15.83
N ASN A 439 -14.80 -24.49 -16.43
CA ASN A 439 -13.47 -24.45 -15.84
C ASN A 439 -12.75 -23.14 -16.19
N ALA A 440 -13.37 -22.26 -16.97
CA ALA A 440 -12.87 -20.90 -17.21
C ALA A 440 -13.10 -19.96 -16.02
N VAL A 441 -13.90 -20.37 -15.03
CA VAL A 441 -14.16 -19.57 -13.83
C VAL A 441 -12.88 -19.46 -12.99
N GLY A 442 -12.47 -18.23 -12.67
CA GLY A 442 -11.25 -17.93 -11.91
C GLY A 442 -9.96 -18.02 -12.73
N VAL A 443 -10.03 -18.29 -14.03
CA VAL A 443 -8.88 -18.31 -14.93
C VAL A 443 -8.81 -16.97 -15.68
N PRO A 444 -7.64 -16.30 -15.73
CA PRO A 444 -7.47 -15.10 -16.51
C PRO A 444 -7.42 -15.42 -18.01
N TYR A 445 -8.04 -14.57 -18.82
CA TYR A 445 -7.98 -14.60 -20.27
C TYR A 445 -7.67 -13.22 -20.81
N SER A 446 -6.92 -13.16 -21.90
CA SER A 446 -6.76 -11.96 -22.69
C SER A 446 -7.77 -11.97 -23.83
N VAL A 447 -8.44 -10.83 -24.03
CA VAL A 447 -9.42 -10.61 -25.09
C VAL A 447 -8.93 -9.51 -26.00
N GLN A 448 -8.78 -9.83 -27.28
CA GLN A 448 -8.47 -8.86 -28.33
C GLN A 448 -9.72 -8.50 -29.12
N VAL A 449 -9.88 -7.21 -29.46
CA VAL A 449 -10.88 -6.69 -30.40
C VAL A 449 -10.14 -6.10 -31.61
N PRO A 450 -9.78 -6.91 -32.63
CA PRO A 450 -8.85 -6.49 -33.68
C PRO A 450 -9.32 -5.25 -34.46
N ALA A 451 -10.62 -5.12 -34.70
CA ALA A 451 -11.18 -3.99 -35.46
C ALA A 451 -11.08 -2.64 -34.73
N ALA A 452 -10.97 -2.67 -33.39
CA ALA A 452 -10.87 -1.49 -32.56
C ALA A 452 -9.44 -1.26 -32.01
N GLY A 453 -8.52 -2.21 -32.20
CA GLY A 453 -7.18 -2.16 -31.62
C GLY A 453 -7.15 -2.33 -30.09
N LEU A 454 -8.23 -2.82 -29.48
CA LEU A 454 -8.37 -2.92 -28.03
C LEU A 454 -7.97 -4.30 -27.52
N HIS A 455 -7.42 -4.32 -26.31
CA HIS A 455 -7.17 -5.53 -25.53
C HIS A 455 -7.76 -5.39 -24.13
N PHE A 456 -8.14 -6.51 -23.53
CA PHE A 456 -8.62 -6.55 -22.16
C PHE A 456 -8.10 -7.79 -21.44
N ASP A 457 -7.74 -7.65 -20.17
CA ASP A 457 -7.64 -8.78 -19.24
C ASP A 457 -9.04 -9.08 -18.71
N VAL A 458 -9.46 -10.34 -18.72
CA VAL A 458 -10.80 -10.79 -18.30
C VAL A 458 -10.70 -11.98 -17.34
N VAL A 459 -11.43 -11.92 -16.23
CA VAL A 459 -11.59 -13.05 -15.31
C VAL A 459 -13.05 -13.38 -15.15
N VAL A 460 -13.44 -14.60 -15.55
CA VAL A 460 -14.83 -15.07 -15.40
C VAL A 460 -15.07 -15.46 -13.95
N LEU A 461 -16.04 -14.83 -13.30
CA LEU A 461 -16.41 -15.08 -11.91
C LEU A 461 -17.57 -16.06 -11.78
N ARG A 462 -18.43 -16.13 -12.79
CA ARG A 462 -19.58 -17.04 -12.81
C ARG A 462 -19.93 -17.43 -14.24
N PHE A 463 -20.08 -18.74 -14.44
CA PHE A 463 -20.53 -19.30 -15.71
C PHE A 463 -21.59 -20.38 -15.46
N GLY A 464 -22.87 -20.01 -15.53
CA GLY A 464 -23.99 -20.96 -15.37
C GLY A 464 -24.09 -21.99 -16.50
N GLY A 465 -24.86 -23.06 -16.32
CA GLY A 465 -25.24 -23.95 -17.41
C GLY A 465 -26.12 -25.11 -16.96
N GLY A 466 -26.69 -25.86 -17.91
CA GLY A 466 -27.63 -26.93 -17.61
C GLY A 466 -28.98 -26.38 -17.13
N SER A 467 -29.59 -26.98 -16.10
CA SER A 467 -30.87 -26.53 -15.53
C SER A 467 -30.80 -25.25 -14.68
N SER A 468 -29.62 -24.61 -14.60
CA SER A 468 -29.37 -23.41 -13.79
C SER A 468 -29.45 -22.10 -14.59
N GLY A 469 -29.68 -22.15 -15.91
CA GLY A 469 -29.80 -20.99 -16.79
C GLY A 469 -28.47 -20.31 -17.15
N GLY A 470 -28.58 -19.26 -17.97
CA GLY A 470 -27.48 -18.58 -18.65
C GLY A 470 -26.76 -17.47 -17.91
N SER A 471 -26.47 -17.58 -16.60
CA SER A 471 -25.73 -16.51 -15.88
C SER A 471 -24.28 -16.35 -16.32
N LEU A 472 -23.83 -15.12 -16.56
CA LEU A 472 -22.45 -14.79 -16.89
C LEU A 472 -22.02 -13.59 -16.06
N ARG A 473 -21.01 -13.79 -15.22
CA ARG A 473 -20.37 -12.71 -14.47
C ARG A 473 -18.87 -12.74 -14.73
N TYR A 474 -18.28 -11.62 -15.07
CA TYR A 474 -16.85 -11.47 -15.22
C TYR A 474 -16.42 -10.04 -14.90
N VAL A 475 -15.15 -9.89 -14.60
CA VAL A 475 -14.50 -8.57 -14.53
C VAL A 475 -13.55 -8.43 -15.70
N ARG A 476 -13.44 -7.22 -16.26
CA ARG A 476 -12.45 -6.90 -17.29
C ARG A 476 -11.77 -5.56 -17.07
N ARG A 477 -10.54 -5.38 -17.54
CA ARG A 477 -9.85 -4.08 -17.59
C ARG A 477 -9.02 -3.95 -18.87
N GLU A 478 -8.68 -2.74 -19.27
CA GLU A 478 -7.61 -2.55 -20.28
C GLU A 478 -6.24 -2.93 -19.64
N PRO A 479 -5.33 -3.54 -20.40
CA PRO A 479 -4.03 -3.93 -19.88
C PRO A 479 -3.21 -2.67 -19.55
N ARG A 480 -2.45 -2.72 -18.45
CA ARG A 480 -1.62 -1.59 -17.98
C ARG A 480 -0.46 -1.22 -18.90
N CYS A 481 -0.12 -2.06 -19.87
CA CYS A 481 0.80 -1.72 -20.95
C CYS A 481 0.10 -1.99 -22.29
N SER A 482 -0.06 -0.94 -23.09
CA SER A 482 -0.58 -1.04 -24.45
C SER A 482 0.55 -1.52 -25.37
N ILE A 483 0.34 -2.64 -26.06
CA ILE A 483 1.22 -3.04 -27.17
C ILE A 483 0.72 -2.30 -28.41
N ASP A 484 1.51 -1.35 -28.93
CA ASP A 484 1.22 -0.69 -30.20
C ASP A 484 1.64 -1.60 -31.37
N TYR A 485 0.67 -2.36 -31.87
CA TYR A 485 0.88 -3.33 -32.95
C TYR A 485 1.11 -2.69 -34.34
N THR A 486 1.14 -1.36 -34.45
CA THR A 486 1.58 -0.71 -35.69
C THR A 486 3.10 -0.59 -35.80
N SER A 487 3.83 -0.69 -34.68
CA SER A 487 5.27 -0.42 -34.59
C SER A 487 6.11 -1.57 -34.03
N ASN A 488 5.49 -2.62 -33.47
CA ASN A 488 6.22 -3.68 -32.74
C ASN A 488 6.98 -3.14 -31.51
N ALA A 489 6.57 -1.98 -31.00
CA ALA A 489 7.08 -1.38 -29.77
C ALA A 489 5.98 -1.40 -28.69
N LEU A 490 6.39 -1.62 -27.44
CA LEU A 490 5.57 -1.27 -26.28
C LEU A 490 5.30 0.24 -26.35
N SER A 491 4.07 0.68 -26.07
CA SER A 491 3.81 2.12 -25.95
C SER A 491 4.66 2.67 -24.82
N ASP A 492 5.31 3.79 -25.10
CA ASP A 492 6.08 4.63 -24.19
C ASP A 492 5.13 5.24 -23.15
N ASP A 493 4.77 4.42 -22.16
CA ASP A 493 4.13 4.83 -20.91
C ASP A 493 5.17 4.56 -19.83
N SER A 494 5.52 5.59 -19.06
CA SER A 494 6.64 5.58 -18.10
C SER A 494 6.53 4.50 -17.02
N ASP A 495 5.34 3.89 -16.88
CA ASP A 495 5.07 2.77 -15.98
C ASP A 495 5.45 1.38 -16.54
N CYS A 496 5.95 1.29 -17.78
CA CYS A 496 6.22 0.01 -18.47
C CYS A 496 7.70 -0.34 -18.66
N ASP A 497 8.66 0.47 -18.18
CA ASP A 497 10.10 0.25 -18.41
C ASP A 497 10.76 -0.85 -17.53
N GLY A 498 10.00 -1.51 -16.64
CA GLY A 498 10.54 -2.52 -15.71
C GLY A 498 10.30 -4.00 -16.04
N ILE A 499 9.39 -4.34 -16.97
CA ILE A 499 8.95 -5.73 -17.15
C ILE A 499 9.71 -6.41 -18.30
N ILE A 500 10.94 -6.81 -17.99
CA ILE A 500 11.76 -7.88 -18.58
C ILE A 500 11.39 -8.30 -20.02
N ASP A 501 12.25 -7.88 -20.95
CA ASP A 501 12.46 -8.48 -22.27
C ASP A 501 12.73 -10.01 -22.17
N PRO A 502 11.83 -10.89 -22.65
CA PRO A 502 12.05 -12.33 -22.67
C PRO A 502 13.02 -12.79 -23.78
N ALA A 503 13.57 -11.88 -24.59
CA ALA A 503 14.45 -12.19 -25.72
C ALA A 503 15.96 -12.03 -25.43
N SER A 504 16.37 -11.81 -24.18
CA SER A 504 17.78 -11.70 -23.79
C SER A 504 18.32 -12.89 -22.98
N ARG A 505 18.04 -14.15 -23.39
CA ARG A 505 18.90 -15.32 -23.08
C ARG A 505 18.92 -16.36 -24.20
#